data_AF-A0A502ENI3-F1
#
_entry.id   AF-A0A502ENI3-F1
#
_cell.length_a   1.000
_cell.length_b   1.000
_cell.length_c   1.000
_cell.angle_alpha   90.00
_cell.angle_beta   90.00
_cell.angle_gamma   90.00
#
_symmetry.space_group_name_H-M   'P 1'
#
loop_
_entity.id
_entity.type
_entity.pdbx_description
1 polymer ?
#
loop_
_entity_poly.entity_id
_entity_poly.type
_entity_poly.pdbx_seq_one_letter_code
_entity_poly.pdbx_strand_id
1 'polypeptide(L)'
;MRVGRPAFAPTEKDRSTVKAMAGFGIPEVEIAKILSIDPKTLRKYFPHELDVGHVEANAKVAANLFRRATGDGREAVIAAIFWLKCRAGWREQDKRDAQEEREARKLGRHEQALLNMQLTSSEVEWADDLR
;
A
#
# COMPACT_ATOMS: atom_id res chain seq x y z
N MET A 1 55.92 -17.92 4.75
CA MET A 1 54.54 -17.80 4.20
C MET A 1 53.80 -16.72 4.98
N ARG A 2 53.25 -15.69 4.32
CA ARG A 2 52.37 -14.72 5.00
C ARG A 2 51.01 -15.39 5.22
N VAL A 3 50.63 -15.61 6.48
CA VAL A 3 49.29 -16.09 6.83
C VAL A 3 48.30 -14.97 6.50
N GLY A 4 47.31 -15.26 5.66
CA GLY A 4 46.26 -14.29 5.32
C GLY A 4 45.47 -13.84 6.55
N ARG A 5 44.78 -12.70 6.47
CA ARG A 5 43.88 -12.24 7.54
C ARG A 5 42.89 -13.38 7.88
N PRO A 6 42.67 -13.69 9.17
CA PRO A 6 41.72 -14.72 9.57
C PRO A 6 40.34 -14.49 8.93
N ALA A 7 39.68 -15.57 8.53
CA ALA A 7 38.33 -15.49 7.98
C ALA A 7 37.37 -14.91 9.02
N PHE A 8 36.50 -14.00 8.59
CA PHE A 8 35.47 -13.42 9.45
C PHE A 8 34.51 -14.52 9.92
N ALA A 9 34.26 -14.60 11.23
CA ALA A 9 33.33 -15.54 11.83
C ALA A 9 32.14 -14.75 12.42
N PRO A 10 30.96 -14.80 11.79
CA PRO A 10 29.79 -14.07 12.26
C PRO A 10 29.30 -14.64 13.60
N THR A 11 29.06 -13.76 14.56
CA THR A 11 28.41 -14.10 15.83
C THR A 11 26.90 -13.88 15.75
N GLU A 12 26.14 -14.46 16.68
CA GLU A 12 24.69 -14.23 16.78
C GLU A 12 24.36 -12.76 17.06
N LYS A 13 25.22 -12.08 17.83
CA LYS A 13 25.08 -10.63 18.08
C LYS A 13 25.24 -9.82 16.80
N ASP A 14 26.19 -10.21 15.94
CA ASP A 14 26.38 -9.56 14.64
C ASP A 14 25.15 -9.76 13.75
N ARG A 15 24.61 -10.99 13.71
CA ARG A 15 23.38 -11.30 12.94
C ARG A 15 22.20 -10.43 13.40
N SER A 16 21.97 -10.38 14.70
CA SER A 16 20.90 -9.55 15.28
C SER A 16 21.09 -8.07 14.94
N THR A 17 22.34 -7.57 14.98
CA THR A 17 22.68 -6.20 14.64
C THR A 17 22.44 -5.90 13.16
N VAL A 18 22.95 -6.75 12.24
CA VAL A 18 22.74 -6.60 10.79
C VAL A 18 21.26 -6.63 10.46
N LYS A 19 20.51 -7.57 11.03
CA LYS A 19 19.07 -7.73 10.79
C LYS A 19 18.28 -6.50 11.24
N ALA A 20 18.60 -5.96 12.43
CA ALA A 20 17.95 -4.76 12.93
C ALA A 20 18.26 -3.55 12.04
N MET A 21 19.53 -3.34 11.70
CA MET A 21 19.95 -2.21 10.86
C MET A 21 19.38 -2.27 9.44
N ALA A 22 19.39 -3.45 8.82
CA ALA A 22 18.73 -3.68 7.54
C ALA A 22 17.21 -3.43 7.64
N GLY A 23 16.60 -3.85 8.75
CA GLY A 23 15.19 -3.56 9.05
C GLY A 23 14.87 -2.07 9.15
N PHE A 24 15.80 -1.25 9.61
CA PHE A 24 15.66 0.21 9.64
C PHE A 24 15.95 0.88 8.29
N GLY A 25 16.33 0.12 7.27
CA GLY A 25 16.67 0.64 5.95
C GLY A 25 18.07 1.24 5.86
N ILE A 26 18.98 0.91 6.80
CA ILE A 26 20.37 1.40 6.75
C ILE A 26 21.10 0.72 5.58
N PRO A 27 21.82 1.46 4.72
CA PRO A 27 22.55 0.87 3.60
C PRO A 27 23.61 -0.14 4.05
N GLU A 28 23.75 -1.25 3.31
CA GLU A 28 24.74 -2.31 3.57
C GLU A 28 26.17 -1.77 3.80
N VAL A 29 26.54 -0.72 3.05
CA VAL A 29 27.87 -0.12 3.15
C VAL A 29 28.11 0.51 4.51
N GLU A 30 27.09 1.13 5.10
CA GLU A 30 27.16 1.70 6.45
C GLU A 30 27.11 0.61 7.52
N ILE A 31 26.28 -0.43 7.32
CA ILE A 31 26.25 -1.61 8.20
C ILE A 31 27.64 -2.27 8.26
N ALA A 32 28.29 -2.45 7.11
CA ALA A 32 29.63 -3.02 7.02
C ALA A 32 30.68 -2.19 7.77
N LYS A 33 30.57 -0.85 7.76
CA LYS A 33 31.42 0.05 8.56
C LYS A 33 31.21 -0.17 10.06
N ILE A 34 29.98 -0.34 10.53
CA ILE A 34 29.70 -0.62 11.96
C ILE A 34 30.39 -1.91 12.41
N LEU A 35 30.34 -2.95 11.57
CA LEU A 35 31.01 -4.23 11.85
C LEU A 35 32.50 -4.23 11.51
N SER A 36 33.04 -3.12 10.97
CA SER A 36 34.43 -3.01 10.51
C SER A 36 34.84 -4.12 9.53
N ILE A 37 33.93 -4.50 8.63
CA ILE A 37 34.14 -5.50 7.58
C ILE A 37 33.95 -4.89 6.18
N ASP A 38 34.43 -5.59 5.16
CA ASP A 38 34.15 -5.22 3.78
C ASP A 38 32.67 -5.51 3.43
N PRO A 39 31.99 -4.68 2.64
CA PRO A 39 30.61 -4.94 2.21
C PRO A 39 30.40 -6.30 1.53
N LYS A 40 31.42 -6.84 0.83
CA LYS A 40 31.36 -8.19 0.25
C LYS A 40 31.34 -9.27 1.35
N THR A 41 32.08 -9.05 2.44
CA THR A 41 32.04 -9.93 3.62
C THR A 41 30.66 -9.87 4.27
N LEU A 42 30.06 -8.68 4.38
CA LEU A 42 28.70 -8.54 4.91
C LEU A 42 27.69 -9.39 4.12
N ARG A 43 27.63 -9.21 2.78
CA ARG A 43 26.73 -9.99 1.91
C ARG A 43 27.01 -11.50 1.93
N LYS A 44 28.26 -11.90 2.14
CA LYS A 44 28.64 -13.32 2.21
C LYS A 44 28.11 -14.00 3.47
N TYR A 45 28.17 -13.33 4.62
CA TYR A 45 27.88 -13.95 5.92
C TYR A 45 26.49 -13.65 6.47
N PHE A 46 25.85 -12.58 5.99
CA PHE A 46 24.54 -12.13 6.46
C PHE A 46 23.47 -11.95 5.35
N PRO A 47 23.39 -12.82 4.32
CA PRO A 47 22.42 -12.63 3.24
C PRO A 47 20.98 -12.68 3.76
N HIS A 48 20.69 -13.63 4.66
CA HIS A 48 19.36 -13.80 5.23
C HIS A 48 18.90 -12.57 6.01
N GLU A 49 19.75 -12.02 6.86
CA GLU A 49 19.45 -10.87 7.71
C GLU A 49 19.18 -9.61 6.88
N LEU A 50 19.92 -9.43 5.78
CA LEU A 50 19.73 -8.34 4.83
C LEU A 50 18.39 -8.47 4.09
N ASP A 51 18.05 -9.68 3.64
CA ASP A 51 16.82 -9.95 2.89
C ASP A 51 15.56 -9.80 3.76
N VAL A 52 15.57 -10.37 4.98
CA VAL A 52 14.35 -10.44 5.81
C VAL A 52 14.21 -9.26 6.77
N GLY A 53 15.28 -8.52 7.05
CA GLY A 53 15.28 -7.44 8.04
C GLY A 53 14.17 -6.43 7.79
N HIS A 54 14.05 -5.95 6.55
CA HIS A 54 13.03 -4.97 6.15
C HIS A 54 11.61 -5.54 6.25
N VAL A 55 11.40 -6.80 5.85
CA VAL A 55 10.09 -7.46 5.92
C VAL A 55 9.63 -7.57 7.36
N GLU A 56 10.50 -8.02 8.27
CA GLU A 56 10.18 -8.16 9.69
C GLU A 56 9.95 -6.81 10.37
N ALA A 57 10.74 -5.79 10.05
CA ALA A 57 10.56 -4.45 10.57
C ALA A 57 9.19 -3.89 10.18
N ASN A 58 8.82 -4.02 8.90
CA ASN A 58 7.52 -3.59 8.41
C ASN A 58 6.37 -4.37 9.06
N ALA A 59 6.51 -5.68 9.24
CA ALA A 59 5.52 -6.49 9.95
C ALA A 59 5.33 -6.02 11.40
N LYS A 60 6.41 -5.70 12.12
CA LYS A 60 6.35 -5.17 13.49
C LYS A 60 5.66 -3.81 13.55
N VAL A 61 5.95 -2.91 12.61
CA VAL A 61 5.28 -1.61 12.51
C VAL A 61 3.79 -1.79 12.20
N ALA A 62 3.46 -2.66 11.25
CA ALA A 62 2.07 -2.96 10.89
C ALA A 62 1.28 -3.54 12.07
N ALA A 63 1.87 -4.48 12.82
CA ALA A 63 1.25 -5.05 14.02
C ALA A 63 1.03 -3.98 15.12
N ASN A 64 2.00 -3.09 15.32
CA ASN A 64 1.86 -1.98 16.25
C ASN A 64 0.73 -1.04 15.84
N LEU A 65 0.71 -0.64 14.57
CA LEU A 65 -0.32 0.23 14.01
C LEU A 65 -1.70 -0.40 14.13
N PHE A 66 -1.84 -1.69 13.82
CA PHE A 66 -3.10 -2.42 13.99
C PHE A 66 -3.59 -2.36 15.43
N ARG A 67 -2.74 -2.71 16.40
CA ARG A 67 -3.08 -2.63 17.83
C ARG A 67 -3.48 -1.22 18.26
N ARG A 68 -2.85 -0.17 17.71
CA ARG A 68 -3.24 1.21 17.97
C ARG A 68 -4.60 1.52 17.35
N ALA A 69 -4.83 1.13 16.11
CA ALA A 69 -6.08 1.37 15.39
C ALA A 69 -7.29 0.66 16.00
N THR A 70 -7.09 -0.48 16.66
CA THR A 70 -8.16 -1.24 17.34
C THR A 70 -8.28 -0.95 18.84
N GLY A 71 -7.53 0.01 19.36
CA GLY A 71 -7.61 0.44 20.75
C GLY A 71 -8.56 1.62 20.94
N ASP A 72 -8.50 2.21 22.13
CA ASP A 72 -9.25 3.42 22.48
C ASP A 72 -8.35 4.67 22.36
N GLY A 73 -8.96 5.86 22.33
CA GLY A 73 -8.25 7.14 22.32
C GLY A 73 -8.13 7.81 20.95
N ARG A 74 -7.54 9.01 20.94
CA ARG A 74 -7.46 9.85 19.73
C ARG A 74 -6.49 9.26 18.69
N GLU A 75 -5.41 8.64 19.15
CA GLU A 75 -4.44 7.95 18.32
C GLU A 75 -5.04 6.75 17.57
N ALA A 76 -6.06 6.10 18.14
CA ALA A 76 -6.73 4.97 17.52
C ALA A 76 -7.49 5.39 16.27
N VAL A 77 -8.24 6.50 16.35
CA VAL A 77 -8.97 7.07 15.21
C VAL A 77 -8.01 7.47 14.09
N ILE A 78 -6.88 8.11 14.41
CA ILE A 78 -5.89 8.52 13.41
C ILE A 78 -5.27 7.30 12.72
N ALA A 79 -4.87 6.29 13.49
CA ALA A 79 -4.31 5.04 12.96
C ALA A 79 -5.33 4.28 12.10
N ALA A 80 -6.60 4.24 12.52
CA ALA A 80 -7.69 3.62 11.76
C ALA A 80 -7.96 4.35 10.44
N ILE A 81 -8.02 5.69 10.45
CA ILE A 81 -8.17 6.49 9.22
C ILE A 81 -7.03 6.20 8.26
N PHE A 82 -5.79 6.22 8.74
CA PHE A 82 -4.63 5.89 7.90
C PHE A 82 -4.72 4.48 7.34
N TRP A 83 -5.07 3.48 8.16
CA TRP A 83 -5.24 2.09 7.72
C TRP A 83 -6.32 1.95 6.63
N LEU A 84 -7.49 2.53 6.86
CA LEU A 84 -8.60 2.44 5.92
C LEU A 84 -8.24 3.09 4.58
N LYS A 85 -7.50 4.20 4.61
CA LYS A 85 -7.01 4.86 3.39
C LYS A 85 -5.94 4.06 2.66
N CYS A 86 -4.87 3.68 3.36
CA CYS A 86 -3.68 3.11 2.73
C CYS A 86 -3.79 1.61 2.45
N ARG A 87 -4.59 0.87 3.23
CA ARG A 87 -4.66 -0.61 3.15
C ARG A 87 -6.02 -1.14 2.77
N ALA A 88 -7.12 -0.52 3.23
CA ALA A 88 -8.49 -0.95 2.90
C ALA A 88 -9.06 -0.25 1.65
N GLY A 89 -8.31 0.66 1.03
CA GLY A 89 -8.68 1.31 -0.23
C GLY A 89 -9.74 2.40 -0.10
N TRP A 90 -10.01 2.88 1.11
CA TRP A 90 -10.93 3.99 1.31
C TRP A 90 -10.32 5.26 0.74
N ARG A 91 -11.06 5.93 -0.15
CA ARG A 91 -10.66 7.19 -0.74
C ARG A 91 -11.74 8.22 -0.43
N GLU A 92 -11.32 9.47 -0.28
CA GLU A 92 -12.29 10.56 -0.28
C GLU A 92 -12.87 10.68 -1.69
N GLN A 93 -14.19 10.84 -1.79
CA GLN A 93 -14.80 11.20 -3.07
C GLN A 93 -14.31 12.57 -3.48
N ASP A 94 -13.69 12.67 -4.66
CA ASP A 94 -13.37 13.97 -5.23
C ASP A 94 -14.67 14.67 -5.65
N LYS A 95 -14.70 16.01 -5.52
CA LYS A 95 -15.80 16.83 -6.03
C LYS A 95 -16.01 16.61 -7.53
N ARG A 96 -14.93 16.31 -8.26
CA ARG A 96 -14.98 15.98 -9.69
C ARG A 96 -15.75 14.68 -9.93
N ASP A 97 -15.40 13.61 -9.22
CA ASP A 97 -16.10 12.31 -9.31
C ASP A 97 -17.60 12.48 -9.03
N ALA A 98 -17.93 13.24 -7.97
CA ALA A 98 -19.32 13.51 -7.62
C ALA A 98 -20.05 14.36 -8.68
N GLN A 99 -19.35 15.28 -9.36
CA GLN A 99 -19.92 16.11 -10.42
C GLN A 99 -20.12 15.31 -11.71
N GLU A 100 -19.14 14.50 -12.11
CA GLU A 100 -19.21 13.59 -13.25
C GLU A 100 -20.37 12.60 -13.07
N GLU A 101 -20.53 12.01 -11.88
CA GLU A 101 -21.63 11.10 -11.58
C GLU A 101 -23.00 11.80 -11.63
N ARG A 102 -23.08 13.06 -11.18
CA ARG A 102 -24.31 13.87 -11.30
C ARG A 102 -24.66 14.18 -12.75
N GLU A 103 -23.68 14.55 -13.57
CA GLU A 103 -23.89 14.85 -14.99
C GLU A 103 -24.25 13.59 -15.77
N ALA A 104 -23.56 12.46 -15.55
CA ALA A 104 -23.91 11.16 -16.13
C ALA A 104 -25.35 10.75 -15.79
N ARG A 105 -25.78 10.98 -14.53
CA ARG A 105 -27.15 10.68 -14.10
C ARG A 105 -28.20 11.61 -14.73
N LYS A 106 -27.86 12.87 -15.01
CA LYS A 106 -28.74 13.79 -15.75
C LYS A 106 -28.86 13.34 -17.21
N LEU A 107 -27.74 12.99 -17.84
CA LEU A 107 -27.69 12.57 -19.23
C LEU A 107 -28.52 11.30 -19.44
N GLY A 108 -28.37 10.29 -18.57
CA GLY A 108 -29.18 9.08 -18.62
C GLY A 108 -30.68 9.34 -18.44
N ARG A 109 -31.09 10.30 -17.59
CA ARG A 109 -32.50 10.69 -17.48
C ARG A 109 -33.02 11.38 -18.74
N HIS A 110 -32.20 12.20 -19.38
CA HIS A 110 -32.57 12.88 -20.62
C HIS A 110 -32.72 11.88 -21.78
N GLU A 111 -31.79 10.95 -21.92
CA GLU A 111 -31.85 9.88 -22.92
C GLU A 111 -33.09 8.99 -22.74
N GLN A 112 -33.40 8.59 -21.50
CA GLN A 112 -34.62 7.84 -21.18
C GLN A 112 -35.90 8.63 -21.49
N ALA A 113 -35.91 9.95 -21.25
CA ALA A 113 -37.04 10.80 -21.61
C ALA A 113 -37.25 10.90 -23.13
N LEU A 114 -36.16 10.97 -23.91
CA LEU A 114 -36.23 10.95 -25.38
C LEU A 114 -36.73 9.60 -25.89
N LEU A 115 -36.24 8.48 -25.35
CA LEU A 115 -36.70 7.14 -25.71
C LEU A 115 -38.20 6.97 -25.43
N ASN A 116 -38.65 7.41 -24.25
CA ASN A 116 -40.07 7.39 -23.89
C ASN A 116 -40.90 8.27 -24.82
N MET A 117 -40.41 9.46 -25.19
CA MET A 117 -41.12 10.35 -26.12
C MET A 117 -41.25 9.72 -27.51
N GLN A 118 -40.19 9.10 -28.03
CA GLN A 118 -40.22 8.38 -29.31
C GLN A 118 -41.19 7.20 -29.28
N LEU A 119 -41.19 6.42 -28.20
CA LEU A 119 -42.13 5.31 -28.01
C LEU A 119 -43.58 5.83 -27.97
N THR A 120 -43.86 6.91 -27.23
CA THR A 120 -45.20 7.52 -27.19
C THR A 120 -45.64 8.05 -28.55
N SER A 121 -44.76 8.63 -29.36
CA SER A 121 -45.10 9.08 -30.71
C SER A 121 -45.38 7.89 -31.65
N SER A 122 -44.62 6.81 -31.53
CA SER A 122 -44.88 5.58 -32.29
C SER A 122 -46.14 4.85 -31.83
N GLU A 123 -46.59 4.98 -30.59
CA GLU A 123 -47.86 4.40 -30.13
C GLU A 123 -49.08 5.20 -30.63
N VAL A 124 -48.91 6.51 -30.88
CA VAL A 124 -49.99 7.40 -31.37
C VAL A 124 -50.21 7.23 -32.89
N GLU A 125 -49.17 6.95 -33.67
CA GLU A 125 -49.30 6.72 -35.13
C GLU A 125 -50.16 5.49 -35.48
N TRP A 126 -50.16 4.44 -34.66
CA TRP A 126 -50.92 3.21 -34.95
C TRP A 126 -52.41 3.33 -34.60
N ALA A 127 -52.80 4.34 -33.82
CA ALA A 127 -54.18 4.59 -33.44
C ALA A 127 -54.96 5.37 -34.51
N ASP A 128 -54.27 6.14 -35.36
CA ASP A 128 -54.88 6.92 -36.43
C ASP A 128 -55.10 6.11 -37.73
N ASP A 129 -54.39 5.00 -37.92
CA ASP A 129 -54.55 4.07 -39.07
C ASP A 129 -55.72 3.07 -38.93
N LEU A 130 -56.50 3.14 -37.84
CA LEU A 130 -57.67 2.26 -37.57
C LEU A 130 -59.03 2.95 -37.75
N ARG A 131 -59.12 4.07 -38.49
CA ARG A 131 -60.37 4.69 -38.94
C ARG A 131 -60.55 4.61 -40.44
#